data_AF-A0A3G7TFZ4-F1
#
_entry.id   AF-A0A3G7TFZ4-F1
#
_cell.length_a   1.000
_cell.length_b   1.000
_cell.length_c   1.000
_cell.angle_alpha   90.00
_cell.angle_beta   90.00
_cell.angle_gamma   90.00
#
_symmetry.space_group_name_H-M   'P 1'
#
loop_
_entity.id
_entity.type
_entity.pdbx_description
1 polymer ?
#
loop_
_entity_poly.entity_id
_entity_poly.type
_entity_poly.pdbx_seq_one_letter_code
_entity_poly.pdbx_strand_id
1 'polypeptide(L)'
;MKTLVIATLALLGSASLCAAETDRQALIKQGEYLARAGDCVACHTAKDGKPFAGGLPMETPIGMIYSTNITPDKTGIGEYSFDDFDKAVRHGVAKSGSSLYPAMPYPSYARVSDADMQALYAYFMQGVAPVVQENRDSDIPWPLSMRWPLAGWRWMFAPSVAGQQGSGQAQAAQDPVVSRGAYLVEGLGHCGACHTPRALTMQEKALSASEGNHFLAGSAPLEGWIAKSLRGDHKDGLGSWSEEQLVQFLKTGRSDRGAVFGGMSDVVVHSMQYMSADDLTAIARYLKSLPAVDANDQPHQYDKAVAEALWKGDDSKPGAAVYIDNCAACHRTDGHGYTRVFPALAGNPVLQSADATSLIHIVLKGGTLPATHTAPSTFTMPAFAWRLSDQEVADVVNFIRTSWGNQGSEVNAADVAGLRKGDLQSTSNDDLGQVTKQSGG
;
A
#
# COMPACT_ATOMS: atom_id res chain seq x y z
N MET A 1 -10.27 20.81 -62.09
CA MET A 1 -10.61 19.55 -61.40
C MET A 1 -9.42 18.91 -60.68
N LYS A 2 -8.23 18.79 -61.29
CA LYS A 2 -7.04 18.18 -60.61
C LYS A 2 -6.60 18.90 -59.32
N THR A 3 -6.64 20.23 -59.28
CA THR A 3 -6.30 21.03 -58.08
C THR A 3 -7.35 20.93 -56.96
N LEU A 4 -8.62 20.72 -57.29
CA LEU A 4 -9.69 20.54 -56.30
C LEU A 4 -9.61 19.17 -55.61
N VAL A 5 -9.18 18.13 -56.34
CA VAL A 5 -9.01 16.75 -55.84
C VAL A 5 -7.78 16.64 -54.93
N ILE A 6 -6.68 17.34 -55.24
CA ILE A 6 -5.48 17.35 -54.39
C ILE A 6 -5.76 18.08 -53.06
N ALA A 7 -6.51 19.18 -53.10
CA ALA A 7 -6.91 19.90 -51.88
C ALA A 7 -7.83 19.05 -50.98
N THR A 8 -8.77 18.29 -51.54
CA THR A 8 -9.66 17.41 -50.75
C THR A 8 -8.93 16.19 -50.18
N LEU A 9 -8.00 15.57 -50.92
CA LEU A 9 -7.17 14.47 -50.39
C LEU A 9 -6.21 14.92 -49.28
N ALA A 10 -5.66 16.14 -49.38
CA ALA A 10 -4.78 16.70 -48.34
C ALA A 10 -5.56 17.04 -47.05
N LEU A 11 -6.79 17.54 -47.16
CA LEU A 11 -7.67 17.79 -46.01
C LEU A 11 -8.16 16.50 -45.34
N LEU A 12 -8.49 15.46 -46.12
CA LEU A 12 -8.88 14.14 -45.59
C LEU A 12 -7.71 13.40 -44.92
N GLY A 13 -6.49 13.50 -45.48
CA GLY A 13 -5.29 12.91 -44.86
C GLY A 13 -4.89 13.58 -43.54
N SER A 14 -5.06 14.90 -43.45
CA SER A 14 -4.73 15.68 -42.24
C SER A 14 -5.68 15.37 -41.08
N ALA A 15 -6.98 15.20 -41.36
CA ALA A 15 -7.98 14.86 -40.33
C ALA A 15 -7.75 13.46 -39.71
N SER A 16 -7.40 12.46 -40.52
CA SER A 16 -7.12 11.10 -40.04
C SER A 16 -5.85 11.00 -39.19
N LEU A 17 -4.80 11.78 -39.51
CA LEU A 17 -3.57 11.85 -38.72
C LEU A 17 -3.81 12.51 -37.36
N CYS A 18 -4.61 13.58 -37.31
CA CYS A 18 -4.98 14.23 -36.05
C CYS A 18 -5.82 13.32 -35.14
N ALA A 19 -6.76 12.55 -35.70
CA ALA A 19 -7.55 11.58 -34.94
C ALA A 19 -6.67 10.48 -34.34
N ALA A 20 -5.77 9.87 -35.14
CA ALA A 20 -4.87 8.82 -34.67
C ALA A 20 -3.85 9.30 -33.62
N GLU A 21 -3.37 10.55 -33.71
CA GLU A 21 -2.56 11.15 -32.66
C GLU A 21 -3.37 11.37 -31.38
N THR A 22 -4.61 11.84 -31.50
CA THR A 22 -5.49 12.05 -30.35
C THR A 22 -5.78 10.75 -29.61
N ASP A 23 -6.08 9.67 -30.34
CA ASP A 23 -6.32 8.35 -29.77
C ASP A 23 -5.07 7.79 -29.06
N ARG A 24 -3.89 7.99 -29.64
CA ARG A 24 -2.61 7.59 -29.03
C ARG A 24 -2.29 8.38 -27.77
N GLN A 25 -2.51 9.69 -27.76
CA GLN A 25 -2.33 10.50 -26.56
C GLN A 25 -3.32 10.12 -25.46
N ALA A 26 -4.56 9.78 -25.81
CA ALA A 26 -5.55 9.27 -24.86
C ALA A 26 -5.10 7.93 -24.25
N LEU A 27 -4.57 7.02 -25.08
CA LEU A 27 -4.03 5.73 -24.63
C LEU A 27 -2.84 5.91 -23.67
N ILE A 28 -1.91 6.81 -23.99
CA ILE A 28 -0.76 7.13 -23.12
C ILE A 28 -1.23 7.71 -21.78
N LYS A 29 -2.20 8.63 -21.78
CA LYS A 29 -2.77 9.19 -20.54
C LYS A 29 -3.48 8.14 -19.70
N GLN A 30 -4.20 7.23 -20.34
CA GLN A 30 -4.81 6.09 -19.65
C GLN A 30 -3.72 5.20 -19.02
N GLY A 31 -2.64 4.93 -19.75
CA GLY A 31 -1.50 4.18 -19.23
C GLY A 31 -0.80 4.87 -18.05
N GLU A 32 -0.64 6.19 -18.10
CA GLU A 32 -0.12 6.98 -16.99
C GLU A 32 -0.99 6.84 -15.75
N TYR A 33 -2.32 6.98 -15.93
CA TYR A 33 -3.29 6.80 -14.86
C TYR A 33 -3.19 5.40 -14.23
N LEU A 34 -3.13 4.35 -15.06
CA LEU A 34 -3.03 2.97 -14.60
C LEU A 34 -1.68 2.69 -13.92
N ALA A 35 -0.58 3.27 -14.41
CA ALA A 35 0.74 3.14 -13.79
C ALA A 35 0.78 3.81 -12.41
N ARG A 36 0.03 4.90 -12.22
CA ARG A 36 -0.21 5.50 -10.90
C ARG A 36 -1.07 4.59 -10.04
N ALA A 37 -2.24 4.16 -10.53
CA ALA A 37 -3.14 3.29 -9.77
C ALA A 37 -2.48 1.96 -9.35
N GLY A 38 -1.59 1.42 -10.19
CA GLY A 38 -0.80 0.23 -9.92
C GLY A 38 0.47 0.44 -9.10
N ASP A 39 0.68 1.66 -8.59
CA ASP A 39 1.80 2.10 -7.77
C ASP A 39 3.20 1.80 -8.35
N CYS A 40 3.29 1.75 -9.69
CA CYS A 40 4.52 1.35 -10.38
C CYS A 40 5.70 2.28 -10.04
N VAL A 41 5.41 3.56 -9.81
CA VAL A 41 6.44 4.57 -9.49
C VAL A 41 7.03 4.38 -8.09
N ALA A 42 6.23 3.96 -7.10
CA ALA A 42 6.75 3.73 -5.74
C ALA A 42 7.73 2.57 -5.74
N CYS A 43 7.41 1.46 -6.41
CA CYS A 43 8.28 0.28 -6.44
C CYS A 43 9.49 0.44 -7.37
N HIS A 44 9.34 1.08 -8.53
CA HIS A 44 10.40 1.19 -9.54
C HIS A 44 11.21 2.49 -9.47
N THR A 45 11.23 3.17 -8.33
CA THR A 45 12.04 4.38 -8.14
C THR A 45 12.83 4.26 -6.84
N ALA A 46 14.16 4.23 -6.93
CA ALA A 46 15.00 4.34 -5.73
C ALA A 46 14.87 5.73 -5.09
N LYS A 47 15.21 5.82 -3.80
CA LYS A 47 15.38 7.11 -3.11
C LYS A 47 16.35 8.00 -3.89
N ASP A 48 15.94 9.25 -4.11
CA ASP A 48 16.70 10.25 -4.89
C ASP A 48 16.99 9.83 -6.35
N GLY A 49 16.39 8.71 -6.79
CA GLY A 49 16.50 8.16 -8.12
C GLY A 49 15.59 8.84 -9.13
N LYS A 50 15.80 8.53 -10.41
CA LYS A 50 14.90 8.97 -11.47
C LYS A 50 13.65 8.08 -11.50
N PRO A 51 12.45 8.63 -11.78
CA PRO A 51 11.23 7.84 -11.85
C PRO A 51 11.38 6.63 -12.74
N PHE A 52 10.91 5.47 -12.26
CA PHE A 52 10.89 4.19 -12.98
C PHE A 52 12.26 3.58 -13.31
N ALA A 53 13.37 4.17 -12.86
CA ALA A 53 14.72 3.69 -13.15
C ALA A 53 15.17 2.48 -12.29
N GLY A 54 14.30 1.98 -11.40
CA GLY A 54 14.58 0.85 -10.52
C GLY A 54 15.51 1.21 -9.35
N GLY A 55 16.07 0.16 -8.74
CA GLY A 55 17.06 0.24 -7.67
C GLY A 55 16.49 0.37 -6.26
N LEU A 56 15.17 0.31 -6.08
CA LEU A 56 14.57 0.32 -4.74
C LEU A 56 14.89 -1.01 -4.04
N PRO A 57 15.56 -0.99 -2.87
CA PRO A 57 15.79 -2.18 -2.07
C PRO A 57 14.48 -2.67 -1.43
N MET A 58 14.22 -3.97 -1.48
CA MET A 58 13.15 -4.62 -0.73
C MET A 58 13.76 -5.73 0.12
N GLU A 59 13.49 -5.68 1.42
CA GLU A 59 14.02 -6.66 2.35
C GLU A 59 13.24 -7.98 2.26
N THR A 60 13.97 -9.09 2.23
CA THR A 60 13.38 -10.42 2.38
C THR A 60 14.15 -11.20 3.44
N PRO A 61 13.55 -12.23 4.07
CA PRO A 61 14.24 -13.06 5.07
C PRO A 61 15.51 -13.75 4.57
N ILE A 62 15.74 -13.78 3.25
CA ILE A 62 16.86 -14.47 2.59
C ILE A 62 17.83 -13.51 1.88
N GLY A 63 17.66 -12.20 2.04
CA GLY A 63 18.49 -11.17 1.44
C GLY A 63 17.68 -10.09 0.69
N MET A 64 18.34 -9.01 0.30
CA MET A 64 17.69 -7.91 -0.42
C MET A 64 17.45 -8.27 -1.87
N ILE A 65 16.29 -7.87 -2.39
CA ILE A 65 16.02 -7.78 -3.83
C ILE A 65 15.92 -6.31 -4.23
N TYR A 66 16.15 -6.01 -5.50
CA TYR A 66 16.11 -4.66 -6.03
C TYR A 66 15.09 -4.57 -7.17
N SER A 67 14.31 -3.49 -7.21
CA SER A 67 13.42 -3.23 -8.34
C SER A 67 14.21 -2.95 -9.62
N THR A 68 13.62 -3.26 -10.76
CA THR A 68 14.26 -3.10 -12.07
C THR A 68 13.92 -1.77 -12.71
N ASN A 69 14.79 -1.29 -13.61
CA ASN A 69 14.51 -0.21 -14.53
C ASN A 69 13.38 -0.63 -15.50
N ILE A 70 12.29 0.12 -15.54
CA ILE A 70 11.16 -0.09 -16.45
C ILE A 70 10.94 1.09 -17.40
N THR A 71 11.96 1.94 -17.57
CA THR A 71 11.96 2.98 -18.61
C THR A 71 12.20 2.37 -20.00
N PRO A 72 11.89 3.09 -21.11
CA PRO A 72 12.10 2.56 -22.46
C PRO A 72 13.57 2.59 -22.92
N ASP A 73 14.51 2.78 -22.00
CA ASP A 73 15.93 2.59 -22.30
C ASP A 73 16.26 1.09 -22.45
N LYS A 74 17.33 0.78 -23.19
CA LYS A 74 17.83 -0.60 -23.37
C LYS A 74 18.23 -1.29 -22.05
N THR A 75 18.61 -0.51 -21.03
CA THR A 75 18.91 -1.01 -19.67
C THR A 75 17.64 -1.30 -18.86
N GLY A 76 16.49 -0.83 -19.33
CA GLY A 76 15.16 -1.15 -18.82
C GLY A 76 14.38 -2.06 -19.76
N ILE A 77 13.17 -1.65 -20.15
CA ILE A 77 12.27 -2.42 -21.02
C ILE A 77 12.27 -1.96 -22.47
N GLY A 78 13.24 -1.15 -22.90
CA GLY A 78 13.30 -0.59 -24.25
C GLY A 78 13.30 -1.61 -25.39
N GLU A 79 13.73 -2.84 -25.12
CA GLU A 79 13.70 -3.94 -26.09
C GLU A 79 12.55 -4.95 -25.87
N TYR A 80 11.61 -4.68 -24.96
CA TYR A 80 10.47 -5.55 -24.74
C TYR A 80 9.44 -5.33 -25.84
N SER A 81 8.97 -6.42 -26.45
CA SER A 81 7.71 -6.37 -27.20
C SER A 81 6.52 -6.23 -26.24
N PHE A 82 5.33 -5.94 -26.77
CA PHE A 82 4.11 -5.96 -25.96
C PHE A 82 3.90 -7.33 -25.29
N ASP A 83 4.16 -8.43 -25.99
CA ASP A 83 4.02 -9.79 -25.45
C ASP A 83 5.04 -10.08 -24.33
N ASP A 84 6.27 -9.57 -24.44
CA ASP A 84 7.26 -9.67 -23.36
C ASP A 84 6.84 -8.86 -22.12
N PHE A 85 6.32 -7.65 -22.33
CA PHE A 85 5.80 -6.81 -21.26
C PHE A 85 4.61 -7.47 -20.56
N ASP A 86 3.68 -8.01 -21.33
CA ASP A 86 2.50 -8.70 -20.84
C ASP A 86 2.84 -9.93 -20.00
N LYS A 87 3.79 -10.75 -20.50
CA LYS A 87 4.34 -11.90 -19.77
C LYS A 87 5.03 -11.49 -18.48
N ALA A 88 5.76 -10.39 -18.47
CA ALA A 88 6.40 -9.91 -17.24
C ALA A 88 5.36 -9.48 -16.20
N VAL A 89 4.41 -8.64 -16.61
CA VAL A 89 3.45 -8.00 -15.68
C VAL A 89 2.38 -8.97 -15.20
N ARG A 90 1.69 -9.68 -16.11
CA ARG A 90 0.55 -10.54 -15.74
C ARG A 90 0.94 -11.98 -15.44
N HIS A 91 2.02 -12.47 -16.05
CA HIS A 91 2.43 -13.87 -15.93
C HIS A 91 3.66 -14.09 -15.05
N GLY A 92 4.34 -13.03 -14.61
CA GLY A 92 5.55 -13.13 -13.79
C GLY A 92 6.75 -13.74 -14.50
N VAL A 93 6.85 -13.57 -15.83
CA VAL A 93 7.93 -14.13 -16.66
C VAL A 93 8.71 -13.00 -17.33
N ALA A 94 9.97 -12.82 -16.96
CA ALA A 94 10.84 -11.83 -17.57
C ALA A 94 11.13 -12.16 -19.05
N LYS A 95 11.63 -11.19 -19.84
CA LYS A 95 12.05 -11.40 -21.23
C LYS A 95 13.08 -12.53 -21.39
N SER A 96 13.91 -12.78 -20.38
CA SER A 96 14.86 -13.90 -20.36
C SER A 96 14.20 -15.28 -20.16
N GLY A 97 12.90 -15.35 -19.94
CA GLY A 97 12.15 -16.57 -19.59
C GLY A 97 12.23 -16.94 -18.10
N SER A 98 13.00 -16.20 -17.30
CA SER A 98 13.10 -16.46 -15.86
C SER A 98 11.85 -15.98 -15.10
N SER A 99 11.51 -16.68 -14.02
CA SER A 99 10.41 -16.27 -13.15
C SER A 99 10.81 -15.03 -12.34
N LEU A 100 9.92 -14.05 -12.27
CA LEU A 100 10.05 -12.91 -11.38
C LEU A 100 9.88 -13.36 -9.92
N TYR A 101 10.51 -12.62 -9.00
CA TYR A 101 10.21 -12.78 -7.58
C TYR A 101 8.77 -12.34 -7.31
N PRO A 102 8.03 -13.01 -6.42
CA PRO A 102 6.65 -12.66 -6.07
C PRO A 102 6.52 -11.36 -5.27
N ALA A 103 7.61 -10.58 -5.15
CA ALA A 103 7.56 -9.18 -4.75
C ALA A 103 6.91 -8.29 -5.82
N MET A 104 7.02 -8.66 -7.11
CA MET A 104 6.16 -8.08 -8.14
C MET A 104 4.79 -8.75 -8.06
N PRO A 105 3.68 -8.00 -7.87
CA PRO A 105 2.37 -8.57 -7.60
C PRO A 105 1.65 -9.05 -8.88
N TYR A 106 2.37 -9.83 -9.71
CA TYR A 106 1.81 -10.45 -10.90
C TYR A 106 0.57 -11.32 -10.65
N PRO A 107 0.36 -11.98 -9.48
CA PRO A 107 -0.89 -12.68 -9.22
C PRO A 107 -2.11 -11.76 -9.22
N SER A 108 -1.98 -10.54 -8.69
CA SER A 108 -3.02 -9.51 -8.76
C SER A 108 -3.15 -8.96 -10.18
N TYR A 109 -2.02 -8.67 -10.83
CA TYR A 109 -2.01 -8.11 -12.18
C TYR A 109 -2.54 -9.06 -13.26
N ALA A 110 -2.63 -10.36 -13.00
CA ALA A 110 -3.30 -11.32 -13.88
C ALA A 110 -4.76 -10.95 -14.23
N ARG A 111 -5.39 -10.08 -13.45
CA ARG A 111 -6.76 -9.56 -13.66
C ARG A 111 -6.83 -8.36 -14.59
N VAL A 112 -5.70 -7.73 -14.91
CA VAL A 112 -5.67 -6.52 -15.75
C VAL A 112 -6.08 -6.86 -17.17
N SER A 113 -7.01 -6.07 -17.70
CA SER A 113 -7.55 -6.27 -19.03
C SER A 113 -6.50 -6.04 -20.11
N ASP A 114 -6.65 -6.69 -21.27
CA ASP A 114 -5.71 -6.52 -22.39
C ASP A 114 -5.65 -5.05 -22.85
N ALA A 115 -6.76 -4.33 -22.79
CA ALA A 115 -6.82 -2.91 -23.15
C ALA A 115 -5.99 -2.04 -22.17
N ASP A 116 -6.12 -2.28 -20.87
CA ASP A 116 -5.34 -1.58 -19.85
C ASP A 116 -3.84 -1.97 -19.92
N MET A 117 -3.53 -3.22 -20.28
CA MET A 117 -2.16 -3.65 -20.53
C MET A 117 -1.53 -2.93 -21.74
N GLN A 118 -2.29 -2.76 -22.82
CA GLN A 118 -1.82 -1.99 -23.98
C GLN A 118 -1.62 -0.51 -23.63
N ALA A 119 -2.50 0.07 -22.81
CA ALA A 119 -2.36 1.44 -22.33
C ALA A 119 -1.10 1.61 -21.48
N LEU A 120 -0.86 0.72 -20.52
CA LEU A 120 0.36 0.68 -19.71
C LEU A 120 1.61 0.59 -20.59
N TYR A 121 1.64 -0.35 -21.53
CA TYR A 121 2.77 -0.49 -22.45
C TYR A 121 2.99 0.77 -23.30
N ALA A 122 1.93 1.39 -23.83
CA ALA A 122 2.03 2.64 -24.57
C ALA A 122 2.62 3.76 -23.71
N TYR A 123 2.19 3.89 -22.45
CA TYR A 123 2.75 4.86 -21.52
C TYR A 123 4.23 4.63 -21.23
N PHE A 124 4.64 3.40 -20.89
CA PHE A 124 6.05 3.15 -20.61
C PHE A 124 6.94 3.31 -21.85
N MET A 125 6.46 2.95 -23.03
CA MET A 125 7.27 3.03 -24.25
C MET A 125 7.32 4.42 -24.88
N GLN A 126 6.31 5.28 -24.62
CA GLN A 126 6.15 6.55 -25.34
C GLN A 126 5.93 7.76 -24.41
N GLY A 127 5.42 7.56 -23.21
CA GLY A 127 5.18 8.60 -22.20
C GLY A 127 6.29 8.76 -21.17
N VAL A 128 7.06 7.70 -20.89
CA VAL A 128 8.16 7.72 -19.91
C VAL A 128 9.48 8.12 -20.57
N ALA A 129 10.23 9.00 -19.92
CA ALA A 129 11.57 9.37 -20.38
C ALA A 129 12.56 8.21 -20.18
N PRO A 130 13.40 7.87 -21.18
CA PRO A 130 14.40 6.82 -21.04
C PRO A 130 15.47 7.22 -20.01
N VAL A 131 15.85 6.27 -19.15
CA VAL A 131 16.94 6.44 -18.20
C VAL A 131 17.92 5.29 -18.34
N VAL A 132 19.18 5.64 -18.64
CA VAL A 132 20.29 4.68 -18.63
C VAL A 132 20.64 4.36 -17.18
N GLN A 133 20.19 3.22 -16.70
CA GLN A 133 20.43 2.73 -15.34
C GLN A 133 20.42 1.20 -15.38
N GLU A 134 21.58 0.59 -15.15
CA GLU A 134 21.70 -0.86 -15.05
C GLU A 134 20.99 -1.38 -13.80
N ASN A 135 20.37 -2.55 -13.95
CA ASN A 135 19.73 -3.25 -12.85
C ASN A 135 20.78 -3.79 -11.87
N ARG A 136 20.45 -3.74 -10.59
CA ARG A 136 21.28 -4.34 -9.54
C ARG A 136 20.82 -5.78 -9.27
N ASP A 137 21.77 -6.69 -9.14
CA ASP A 137 21.51 -8.07 -8.74
C ASP A 137 21.03 -8.16 -7.27
N SER A 138 20.27 -9.21 -6.96
CA SER A 138 19.84 -9.48 -5.57
C SER A 138 21.03 -9.85 -4.69
N ASP A 139 20.98 -9.46 -3.42
CA ASP A 139 21.97 -9.87 -2.42
C ASP A 139 21.69 -11.30 -1.86
N ILE A 140 20.71 -12.01 -2.42
CA ILE A 140 20.35 -13.38 -2.03
C ILE A 140 21.50 -14.33 -2.38
N PRO A 141 22.09 -15.06 -1.41
CA PRO A 141 23.23 -15.93 -1.67
C PRO A 141 22.81 -17.16 -2.47
N TRP A 142 23.73 -17.66 -3.28
CA TRP A 142 23.58 -18.97 -3.91
C TRP A 142 23.55 -20.07 -2.82
N PRO A 143 22.67 -21.09 -2.90
CA PRO A 143 21.76 -21.44 -4.01
C PRO A 143 20.36 -20.82 -3.94
N LEU A 144 20.04 -20.00 -2.93
CA LEU A 144 18.70 -19.43 -2.73
C LEU A 144 18.29 -18.43 -3.83
N SER A 145 19.25 -17.88 -4.57
CA SER A 145 19.01 -17.00 -5.72
C SER A 145 18.63 -17.71 -7.02
N MET A 146 18.57 -19.04 -7.05
CA MET A 146 18.14 -19.79 -8.23
C MET A 146 16.69 -19.43 -8.62
N ARG A 147 16.47 -19.11 -9.90
CA ARG A 147 15.13 -18.71 -10.41
C ARG A 147 14.22 -19.88 -10.81
N TRP A 148 14.76 -21.07 -11.04
CA TRP A 148 13.95 -22.22 -11.49
C TRP A 148 12.95 -22.76 -10.43
N PRO A 149 13.22 -22.76 -9.10
CA PRO A 149 12.23 -23.17 -8.12
C PRO A 149 11.03 -22.21 -8.09
N LEU A 150 11.27 -20.92 -8.33
CA LEU A 150 10.21 -19.93 -8.45
C LEU A 150 9.30 -20.19 -9.65
N ALA A 151 9.81 -20.79 -10.73
CA ALA A 151 8.96 -21.20 -11.84
C ALA A 151 7.96 -22.29 -11.42
N GLY A 152 8.39 -23.26 -10.59
CA GLY A 152 7.51 -24.27 -10.01
C GLY A 152 6.49 -23.68 -9.03
N TRP A 153 6.95 -22.77 -8.15
CA TRP A 153 6.08 -22.03 -7.23
C TRP A 153 5.01 -21.23 -7.99
N ARG A 154 5.42 -20.47 -9.01
CA ARG A 154 4.54 -19.67 -9.86
C ARG A 154 3.53 -20.55 -10.58
N TRP A 155 3.94 -21.68 -11.15
CA TRP A 155 3.01 -22.60 -11.80
C TRP A 155 1.94 -23.15 -10.85
N MET A 156 2.28 -23.35 -9.56
CA MET A 156 1.35 -23.86 -8.56
C MET A 156 0.39 -22.81 -8.00
N PHE A 157 0.85 -21.56 -7.83
CA PHE A 157 0.11 -20.54 -7.07
C PHE A 157 -0.31 -19.30 -7.87
N ALA A 158 0.30 -19.04 -9.04
CA ALA A 158 -0.12 -17.91 -9.85
C ALA A 158 -1.45 -18.24 -10.55
N PRO A 159 -2.46 -17.34 -10.48
CA PRO A 159 -3.69 -17.54 -11.21
C PRO A 159 -3.43 -17.53 -12.72
N SER A 160 -4.28 -18.23 -13.47
CA SER A 160 -4.31 -18.05 -14.91
C SER A 160 -4.72 -16.62 -15.24
N VAL A 161 -4.05 -16.00 -16.20
CA VAL A 161 -4.50 -14.75 -16.81
C VAL A 161 -5.78 -15.06 -17.58
N ALA A 162 -6.92 -14.76 -16.97
CA ALA A 162 -8.22 -15.01 -17.56
C ALA A 162 -8.45 -13.96 -18.66
N GLY A 163 -8.55 -14.41 -19.91
CA GLY A 163 -8.94 -13.53 -21.02
C GLY A 163 -10.32 -12.92 -20.75
N GLN A 164 -10.41 -11.59 -20.82
CA GLN A 164 -11.61 -10.74 -20.82
C GLN A 164 -12.72 -10.94 -19.77
N GLN A 165 -12.64 -11.93 -18.88
CA GLN A 165 -13.58 -12.10 -17.78
C GLN A 165 -12.83 -11.84 -16.47
N GLY A 166 -12.73 -10.55 -16.12
CA GLY A 166 -12.28 -10.12 -14.81
C GLY A 166 -13.02 -10.92 -13.75
N SER A 167 -12.29 -11.76 -13.02
CA SER A 167 -12.82 -12.72 -12.06
C SER A 167 -13.25 -12.05 -10.76
N GLY A 168 -14.15 -11.05 -10.85
CA GLY A 168 -15.00 -10.53 -9.78
C GLY A 168 -16.49 -10.63 -10.11
N GLN A 169 -16.84 -11.16 -11.29
CA GLN A 169 -18.21 -11.08 -11.84
C GLN A 169 -19.27 -11.93 -11.13
N ALA A 170 -18.94 -12.92 -10.31
CA ALA A 170 -19.98 -13.76 -9.72
C ALA A 170 -20.74 -13.11 -8.54
N GLN A 171 -20.10 -12.18 -7.80
CA GLN A 171 -20.76 -11.40 -6.73
C GLN A 171 -20.87 -9.90 -7.05
N ALA A 172 -20.00 -9.34 -7.90
CA ALA A 172 -20.03 -7.92 -8.26
C ALA A 172 -21.00 -7.58 -9.41
N ALA A 173 -21.61 -8.58 -10.06
CA ALA A 173 -22.45 -8.40 -11.24
C ALA A 173 -23.75 -7.57 -11.05
N GLN A 174 -24.09 -7.13 -9.83
CA GLN A 174 -25.30 -6.33 -9.59
C GLN A 174 -25.04 -4.83 -9.46
N ASP A 175 -23.81 -4.39 -9.13
CA ASP A 175 -23.44 -2.97 -9.02
C ASP A 175 -22.15 -2.68 -9.81
N PRO A 176 -22.23 -1.89 -10.91
CA PRO A 176 -21.07 -1.50 -11.71
C PRO A 176 -19.97 -0.79 -10.90
N VAL A 177 -20.33 -0.04 -9.85
CA VAL A 177 -19.37 0.67 -8.99
C VAL A 177 -18.59 -0.31 -8.13
N VAL A 178 -19.27 -1.32 -7.56
CA VAL A 178 -18.62 -2.39 -6.79
C VAL A 178 -17.74 -3.26 -7.70
N SER A 179 -18.19 -3.55 -8.93
CA SER A 179 -17.37 -4.24 -9.94
C SER A 179 -16.10 -3.47 -10.28
N ARG A 180 -16.18 -2.15 -10.46
CA ARG A 180 -15.02 -1.30 -10.69
C ARG A 180 -14.07 -1.31 -9.48
N GLY A 181 -14.61 -1.26 -8.27
CA GLY A 181 -13.84 -1.35 -7.04
C GLY A 181 -13.09 -2.67 -6.92
N ALA A 182 -13.76 -3.79 -7.20
CA ALA A 182 -13.14 -5.12 -7.22
C ALA A 182 -11.98 -5.19 -8.22
N TYR A 183 -12.18 -4.67 -9.44
CA TYR A 183 -11.12 -4.63 -10.47
C TYR A 183 -9.87 -3.87 -10.02
N LEU A 184 -10.06 -2.74 -9.32
CA LEU A 184 -8.95 -1.93 -8.81
C LEU A 184 -8.28 -2.58 -7.61
N VAL A 185 -9.06 -3.08 -6.64
CA VAL A 185 -8.55 -3.64 -5.38
C VAL A 185 -7.86 -4.99 -5.57
N GLU A 186 -8.46 -5.88 -6.37
CA GLU A 186 -7.92 -7.21 -6.65
C GLU A 186 -6.84 -7.20 -7.76
N GLY A 187 -6.86 -6.17 -8.62
CA GLY A 187 -5.97 -6.01 -9.77
C GLY A 187 -4.80 -5.08 -9.50
N LEU A 188 -4.76 -3.93 -10.20
CA LEU A 188 -3.62 -3.00 -10.15
C LEU A 188 -3.34 -2.45 -8.75
N GLY A 189 -4.36 -2.16 -7.94
CA GLY A 189 -4.16 -1.68 -6.57
C GLY A 189 -3.62 -2.76 -5.62
N HIS A 190 -3.62 -4.03 -6.04
CA HIS A 190 -2.99 -5.19 -5.38
C HIS A 190 -3.13 -5.19 -3.84
N CYS A 191 -4.29 -4.77 -3.31
CA CYS A 191 -4.43 -4.53 -1.88
C CYS A 191 -4.20 -5.81 -1.07
N GLY A 192 -4.51 -6.97 -1.68
CA GLY A 192 -4.25 -8.30 -1.13
C GLY A 192 -2.77 -8.57 -0.83
N ALA A 193 -1.85 -8.01 -1.61
CA ALA A 193 -0.41 -8.25 -1.46
C ALA A 193 0.10 -7.90 -0.06
N CYS A 194 -0.51 -6.89 0.58
CA CYS A 194 -0.25 -6.47 1.94
C CYS A 194 -1.34 -6.91 2.92
N HIS A 195 -2.62 -6.82 2.54
CA HIS A 195 -3.74 -7.00 3.47
C HIS A 195 -4.32 -8.42 3.51
N THR A 196 -3.75 -9.39 2.81
CA THR A 196 -4.15 -10.82 2.90
C THR A 196 -3.06 -11.62 3.65
N PRO A 197 -3.43 -12.55 4.55
CA PRO A 197 -2.45 -13.40 5.21
C PRO A 197 -1.78 -14.33 4.20
N ARG A 198 -0.49 -14.60 4.40
CA ARG A 198 0.28 -15.53 3.56
C ARG A 198 0.30 -16.94 4.16
N ALA A 199 0.42 -17.95 3.31
CA ALA A 199 0.67 -19.33 3.74
C ALA A 199 2.17 -19.54 4.04
N LEU A 200 2.53 -20.73 4.54
CA LEU A 200 3.94 -21.09 4.82
C LEU A 200 4.84 -21.00 3.58
N THR A 201 4.28 -21.24 2.41
CA THR A 201 4.96 -21.12 1.11
C THR A 201 4.94 -19.68 0.56
N MET A 202 4.59 -18.67 1.37
CA MET A 202 4.65 -17.23 1.09
C MET A 202 3.67 -16.68 0.04
N GLN A 203 2.79 -17.50 -0.54
CA GLN A 203 1.66 -17.03 -1.35
C GLN A 203 0.55 -16.45 -0.48
N GLU A 204 -0.20 -15.50 -1.02
CA GLU A 204 -1.46 -15.02 -0.43
C GLU A 204 -2.44 -16.19 -0.30
N LYS A 205 -3.15 -16.27 0.83
CA LYS A 205 -4.14 -17.33 1.07
C LYS A 205 -5.40 -17.19 0.20
N ALA A 206 -5.66 -16.00 -0.34
CA ALA A 206 -6.78 -15.70 -1.22
C ALA A 206 -6.46 -14.45 -2.06
N LEU A 207 -6.81 -14.46 -3.35
CA LEU A 207 -6.57 -13.37 -4.30
C LEU A 207 -7.84 -12.57 -4.62
N SER A 208 -9.01 -13.00 -4.12
CA SER A 208 -10.30 -12.32 -4.34
C SER A 208 -11.29 -12.61 -3.23
N ALA A 209 -12.35 -11.81 -3.16
CA ALA A 209 -13.45 -12.02 -2.22
C ALA A 209 -14.16 -13.38 -2.41
N SER A 210 -14.13 -13.94 -3.63
CA SER A 210 -14.74 -15.25 -3.92
C SER A 210 -13.96 -16.44 -3.37
N GLU A 211 -12.69 -16.26 -3.01
CA GLU A 211 -11.81 -17.33 -2.50
C GLU A 211 -11.90 -17.50 -0.97
N GLY A 212 -12.65 -16.64 -0.28
CA GLY A 212 -12.99 -16.79 1.13
C GLY A 212 -12.72 -15.56 1.99
N ASN A 213 -12.91 -15.73 3.30
CA ASN A 213 -12.79 -14.65 4.27
C ASN A 213 -11.34 -14.25 4.60
N HIS A 214 -10.33 -14.99 4.11
CA HIS A 214 -8.92 -14.60 4.25
C HIS A 214 -8.54 -13.40 3.39
N PHE A 215 -9.21 -13.19 2.24
CA PHE A 215 -8.90 -12.06 1.37
C PHE A 215 -9.09 -10.74 2.11
N LEU A 216 -8.06 -9.90 2.18
CA LEU A 216 -8.06 -8.62 2.90
C LEU A 216 -8.33 -8.70 4.41
N ALA A 217 -8.14 -9.86 5.04
CA ALA A 217 -8.35 -10.06 6.48
C ALA A 217 -7.23 -9.49 7.39
N GLY A 218 -6.30 -8.74 6.82
CA GLY A 218 -5.06 -8.31 7.45
C GLY A 218 -3.92 -9.31 7.25
N SER A 219 -2.73 -8.96 7.69
CA SER A 219 -1.55 -9.82 7.51
C SER A 219 -0.70 -9.94 8.78
N ALA A 220 0.24 -10.88 8.73
CA ALA A 220 1.37 -10.89 9.65
C ALA A 220 2.30 -9.69 9.37
N PRO A 221 3.22 -9.33 10.29
CA PRO A 221 4.16 -8.24 10.05
C PRO A 221 4.92 -8.37 8.71
N LEU A 222 4.85 -7.33 7.90
CA LEU A 222 5.61 -7.11 6.67
C LEU A 222 6.47 -5.86 6.87
N GLU A 223 7.79 -5.97 6.75
CA GLU A 223 8.73 -4.86 6.95
C GLU A 223 8.54 -4.11 8.29
N GLY A 224 8.18 -4.84 9.36
CA GLY A 224 7.92 -4.25 10.68
C GLY A 224 6.54 -3.59 10.85
N TRP A 225 5.65 -3.74 9.87
CA TRP A 225 4.31 -3.17 9.86
C TRP A 225 3.23 -4.24 9.68
N ILE A 226 2.07 -4.04 10.30
CA ILE A 226 0.93 -4.94 10.22
C ILE A 226 -0.13 -4.28 9.36
N ALA A 227 -0.41 -4.87 8.20
CA ALA A 227 -1.53 -4.43 7.39
C ALA A 227 -2.83 -4.86 8.07
N LYS A 228 -3.73 -3.90 8.28
CA LYS A 228 -5.01 -4.12 8.97
C LYS A 228 -6.00 -4.93 8.13
N SER A 229 -7.01 -5.51 8.75
CA SER A 229 -8.16 -6.01 7.99
C SER A 229 -8.79 -4.85 7.21
N LEU A 230 -9.10 -5.07 5.94
CA LEU A 230 -9.93 -4.15 5.15
C LEU A 230 -11.38 -4.64 5.05
N ARG A 231 -11.75 -5.66 5.83
CA ARG A 231 -13.09 -6.24 5.84
C ARG A 231 -14.00 -5.53 6.84
N GLY A 232 -15.26 -5.94 6.89
CA GLY A 232 -16.31 -5.33 7.72
C GLY A 232 -16.17 -5.49 9.23
N ASP A 233 -15.05 -6.00 9.75
CA ASP A 233 -14.80 -6.07 11.20
C ASP A 233 -14.81 -4.65 11.81
N HIS A 234 -15.41 -4.51 12.99
CA HIS A 234 -15.57 -3.24 13.69
C HIS A 234 -14.34 -2.82 14.50
N LYS A 235 -13.69 -3.79 15.16
CA LYS A 235 -12.60 -3.62 16.10
C LYS A 235 -11.30 -3.28 15.39
N ASP A 236 -10.94 -4.04 14.36
CA ASP A 236 -9.66 -3.92 13.66
C ASP A 236 -9.78 -3.87 12.12
N GLY A 237 -11.01 -3.77 11.60
CA GLY A 237 -11.35 -3.59 10.20
C GLY A 237 -12.06 -2.26 9.88
N LEU A 238 -12.82 -2.26 8.77
CA LEU A 238 -13.52 -1.10 8.20
C LEU A 238 -15.01 -1.05 8.53
N GLY A 239 -15.53 -1.95 9.36
CA GLY A 239 -16.95 -2.00 9.75
C GLY A 239 -17.44 -0.66 10.30
N SER A 240 -16.61 -0.02 11.12
CA SER A 240 -16.91 1.27 11.77
C SER A 240 -16.63 2.51 10.92
N TRP A 241 -16.07 2.36 9.72
CA TRP A 241 -15.75 3.46 8.81
C TRP A 241 -16.91 3.76 7.87
N SER A 242 -17.14 5.04 7.55
CA SER A 242 -18.02 5.42 6.44
C SER A 242 -17.30 5.37 5.09
N GLU A 243 -18.05 5.30 3.99
CA GLU A 243 -17.47 5.37 2.64
C GLU A 243 -16.70 6.67 2.43
N GLU A 244 -17.23 7.81 2.91
CA GLU A 244 -16.60 9.12 2.78
C GLU A 244 -15.27 9.18 3.54
N GLN A 245 -15.21 8.57 4.73
CA GLN A 245 -13.98 8.49 5.52
C GLN A 245 -12.91 7.68 4.80
N LEU A 246 -13.29 6.60 4.10
CA LEU A 246 -12.37 5.79 3.30
C LEU A 246 -11.87 6.55 2.08
N VAL A 247 -12.77 7.20 1.32
CA VAL A 247 -12.38 8.04 0.17
C VAL A 247 -11.42 9.14 0.62
N GLN A 248 -11.70 9.80 1.73
CA GLN A 248 -10.83 10.83 2.27
C GLN A 248 -9.46 10.26 2.68
N PHE A 249 -9.44 9.12 3.37
CA PHE A 249 -8.21 8.47 3.79
C PHE A 249 -7.34 8.07 2.60
N LEU A 250 -7.91 7.41 1.59
CA LEU A 250 -7.19 7.02 0.37
C LEU A 250 -6.66 8.25 -0.38
N LYS A 251 -7.44 9.34 -0.46
CA LYS A 251 -7.04 10.55 -1.19
C LYS A 251 -5.94 11.37 -0.49
N THR A 252 -5.94 11.38 0.84
CA THR A 252 -5.16 12.37 1.62
C THR A 252 -4.21 11.76 2.65
N GLY A 253 -4.29 10.45 2.86
CA GLY A 253 -3.59 9.72 3.91
C GLY A 253 -4.17 9.95 5.30
N ARG A 254 -5.27 10.71 5.44
CA ARG A 254 -5.79 11.13 6.74
C ARG A 254 -7.30 11.27 6.77
N SER A 255 -7.90 10.78 7.85
CA SER A 255 -9.32 10.91 8.14
C SER A 255 -9.53 11.24 9.62
N ASP A 256 -10.78 11.39 10.02
CA ASP A 256 -11.13 11.55 11.44
C ASP A 256 -10.95 10.25 12.23
N ARG A 257 -10.76 9.11 11.53
CA ARG A 257 -10.57 7.78 12.12
C ARG A 257 -9.11 7.36 12.21
N GLY A 258 -8.24 7.84 11.31
CA GLY A 258 -6.87 7.37 11.24
C GLY A 258 -5.99 8.17 10.29
N ALA A 259 -4.69 7.87 10.34
CA ALA A 259 -3.66 8.39 9.46
C ALA A 259 -2.85 7.21 8.89
N VAL A 260 -2.33 7.38 7.67
CA VAL A 260 -1.42 6.41 7.05
C VAL A 260 -0.10 6.34 7.82
N PHE A 261 0.54 5.18 7.73
CA PHE A 261 1.87 4.88 8.25
C PHE A 261 2.48 3.73 7.44
N GLY A 262 3.81 3.60 7.51
CA GLY A 262 4.55 2.56 6.80
C GLY A 262 4.30 2.59 5.29
N GLY A 263 4.25 1.42 4.64
CA GLY A 263 4.07 1.34 3.19
C GLY A 263 2.79 2.03 2.65
N MET A 264 1.74 2.21 3.46
CA MET A 264 0.54 2.92 2.99
C MET A 264 0.76 4.43 2.79
N SER A 265 1.78 5.03 3.41
CA SER A 265 2.13 6.42 3.13
C SER A 265 2.62 6.57 1.70
N ASP A 266 3.51 5.67 1.25
CA ASP A 266 3.99 5.62 -0.13
C ASP A 266 2.84 5.38 -1.11
N VAL A 267 1.96 4.41 -0.83
CA VAL A 267 0.79 4.12 -1.67
C VAL A 267 -0.11 5.36 -1.83
N VAL A 268 -0.31 6.15 -0.77
CA VAL A 268 -1.07 7.41 -0.90
C VAL A 268 -0.30 8.46 -1.69
N VAL A 269 0.98 8.64 -1.39
CA VAL A 269 1.81 9.68 -2.01
C VAL A 269 2.05 9.42 -3.49
N HIS A 270 2.16 8.16 -3.91
CA HIS A 270 2.57 7.81 -5.26
C HIS A 270 1.43 7.32 -6.14
N SER A 271 0.35 6.78 -5.54
CA SER A 271 -0.80 6.18 -6.23
C SER A 271 -2.13 6.83 -5.88
N MET A 272 -2.68 6.60 -4.69
CA MET A 272 -4.10 6.86 -4.39
C MET A 272 -4.51 8.33 -4.55
N GLN A 273 -3.63 9.30 -4.24
CA GLN A 273 -3.96 10.72 -4.41
C GLN A 273 -4.17 11.17 -5.86
N TYR A 274 -3.73 10.36 -6.84
CA TYR A 274 -3.88 10.61 -8.28
C TYR A 274 -5.14 9.97 -8.87
N MET A 275 -5.80 9.08 -8.11
CA MET A 275 -7.00 8.39 -8.58
C MET A 275 -8.19 9.36 -8.70
N SER A 276 -9.08 9.05 -9.64
CA SER A 276 -10.32 9.81 -9.79
C SER A 276 -11.22 9.64 -8.55
N ALA A 277 -12.10 10.62 -8.30
CA ALA A 277 -13.05 10.51 -7.19
C ALA A 277 -13.99 9.30 -7.34
N ASP A 278 -14.36 8.96 -8.57
CA ASP A 278 -15.21 7.82 -8.89
C ASP A 278 -14.51 6.49 -8.58
N ASP A 279 -13.23 6.35 -8.93
CA ASP A 279 -12.47 5.13 -8.65
C ASP A 279 -12.16 4.98 -7.15
N LEU A 280 -11.87 6.08 -6.44
CA LEU A 280 -11.74 6.04 -4.97
C LEU A 280 -13.07 5.64 -4.30
N THR A 281 -14.20 6.12 -4.82
CA THR A 281 -15.53 5.72 -4.34
C THR A 281 -15.81 4.26 -4.63
N ALA A 282 -15.43 3.78 -5.82
CA ALA A 282 -15.56 2.39 -6.21
C ALA A 282 -14.77 1.46 -5.28
N ILE A 283 -13.51 1.81 -4.99
CA ILE A 283 -12.67 1.11 -4.01
C ILE A 283 -13.36 1.09 -2.64
N ALA A 284 -13.78 2.25 -2.12
CA ALA A 284 -14.43 2.36 -0.82
C ALA A 284 -15.69 1.48 -0.73
N ARG A 285 -16.57 1.53 -1.74
CA ARG A 285 -17.79 0.71 -1.80
C ARG A 285 -17.49 -0.78 -1.86
N TYR A 286 -16.52 -1.19 -2.68
CA TYR A 286 -16.13 -2.59 -2.73
C TYR A 286 -15.61 -3.08 -1.38
N LEU A 287 -14.72 -2.33 -0.72
CA LEU A 287 -14.22 -2.69 0.61
C LEU A 287 -15.36 -2.76 1.65
N LYS A 288 -16.31 -1.81 1.61
CA LYS A 288 -17.50 -1.83 2.49
C LYS A 288 -18.47 -2.98 2.19
N SER A 289 -18.43 -3.56 0.99
CA SER A 289 -19.24 -4.74 0.65
C SER A 289 -18.70 -6.04 1.25
N LEU A 290 -17.44 -6.05 1.73
CA LEU A 290 -16.81 -7.25 2.28
C LEU A 290 -17.33 -7.52 3.71
N PRO A 291 -17.90 -8.71 3.99
CA PRO A 291 -18.35 -9.05 5.33
C PRO A 291 -17.16 -9.17 6.30
N ALA A 292 -17.43 -8.91 7.58
CA ALA A 292 -16.49 -9.15 8.67
C ALA A 292 -15.96 -10.60 8.67
N VAL A 293 -14.73 -10.79 9.13
CA VAL A 293 -14.18 -12.12 9.42
C VAL A 293 -14.88 -12.70 10.63
N ASP A 294 -15.04 -11.91 11.70
CA ASP A 294 -15.83 -12.25 12.87
C ASP A 294 -17.20 -11.57 12.81
N ALA A 295 -18.23 -12.35 12.51
CA ALA A 295 -19.61 -11.86 12.44
C ALA A 295 -20.16 -11.38 13.80
N ASN A 296 -19.52 -11.72 14.91
CA ASN A 296 -19.92 -11.29 16.25
C ASN A 296 -19.17 -10.05 16.74
N ASP A 297 -18.21 -9.54 15.96
CA ASP A 297 -17.46 -8.36 16.33
C ASP A 297 -18.39 -7.16 16.50
N GLN A 298 -18.16 -6.37 17.54
CA GLN A 298 -19.05 -5.28 17.94
C GLN A 298 -18.39 -3.92 17.74
N PRO A 299 -19.17 -2.88 17.39
CA PRO A 299 -18.68 -1.52 17.37
C PRO A 299 -18.03 -1.11 18.69
N HIS A 300 -16.90 -0.42 18.59
CA HIS A 300 -16.25 0.19 19.75
C HIS A 300 -17.21 1.12 20.51
N GLN A 301 -17.24 0.97 21.84
CA GLN A 301 -17.99 1.83 22.73
C GLN A 301 -17.01 2.69 23.54
N TYR A 302 -17.17 4.00 23.44
CA TYR A 302 -16.31 4.95 24.14
C TYR A 302 -16.53 4.89 25.65
N ASP A 303 -15.46 4.73 26.42
CA ASP A 303 -15.46 4.83 27.88
C ASP A 303 -14.77 6.12 28.36
N LYS A 304 -15.55 7.01 28.95
CA LYS A 304 -15.06 8.29 29.47
C LYS A 304 -14.27 8.19 30.78
N ALA A 305 -14.24 7.05 31.46
CA ALA A 305 -13.67 6.91 32.80
C ALA A 305 -12.20 7.36 32.87
N VAL A 306 -11.38 6.99 31.89
CA VAL A 306 -9.97 7.42 31.82
C VAL A 306 -9.86 8.93 31.59
N ALA A 307 -10.66 9.48 30.68
CA ALA A 307 -10.67 10.91 30.42
C ALA A 307 -11.02 11.70 31.70
N GLU A 308 -12.07 11.27 32.42
CA GLU A 308 -12.49 11.91 33.67
C GLU A 308 -11.43 11.79 34.79
N ALA A 309 -10.69 10.67 34.87
CA ALA A 309 -9.60 10.49 35.81
C ALA A 309 -8.44 11.46 35.52
N LEU A 310 -7.94 11.48 34.29
CA LEU A 310 -6.84 12.37 33.89
C LEU A 310 -7.20 13.85 34.07
N TRP A 311 -8.45 14.24 33.78
CA TRP A 311 -8.94 15.61 34.00
C TRP A 311 -8.96 16.02 35.48
N LYS A 312 -9.10 15.07 36.39
CA LYS A 312 -9.03 15.30 37.85
C LYS A 312 -7.59 15.21 38.38
N GLY A 313 -6.61 14.99 37.50
CA GLY A 313 -5.21 14.79 37.87
C GLY A 313 -4.91 13.40 38.44
N ASP A 314 -5.75 12.40 38.16
CA ASP A 314 -5.47 11.01 38.51
C ASP A 314 -4.76 10.30 37.34
N ASP A 315 -3.44 10.18 37.47
CA ASP A 315 -2.53 9.47 36.58
C ASP A 315 -1.92 8.22 37.25
N SER A 316 -2.62 7.66 38.26
CA SER A 316 -2.15 6.51 39.03
C SER A 316 -2.08 5.20 38.26
N LYS A 317 -2.76 5.11 37.11
CA LYS A 317 -2.70 3.92 36.24
C LYS A 317 -1.29 3.81 35.60
N PRO A 318 -0.71 2.60 35.52
CA PRO A 318 0.54 2.38 34.79
C PRO A 318 0.48 2.99 33.38
N GLY A 319 1.52 3.73 33.00
CA GLY A 319 1.63 4.41 31.70
C GLY A 319 0.88 5.75 31.59
N ALA A 320 -0.01 6.11 32.53
CA ALA A 320 -0.79 7.35 32.45
C ALA A 320 0.07 8.61 32.57
N ALA A 321 1.02 8.65 33.52
CA ALA A 321 1.95 9.76 33.65
C ALA A 321 2.81 9.94 32.38
N VAL A 322 3.34 8.82 31.84
CA VAL A 322 4.09 8.82 30.56
C VAL A 322 3.22 9.37 29.42
N TYR A 323 1.95 8.97 29.36
CA TYR A 323 1.00 9.46 28.36
C TYR A 323 0.76 10.97 28.48
N ILE A 324 0.52 11.48 29.69
CA ILE A 324 0.30 12.91 29.93
C ILE A 324 1.51 13.72 29.47
N ASP A 325 2.70 13.30 29.89
CA ASP A 325 3.94 14.05 29.67
C ASP A 325 4.39 14.07 28.21
N ASN A 326 4.06 13.04 27.43
CA ASN A 326 4.65 12.81 26.10
C ASN A 326 3.63 12.79 24.96
N CYS A 327 2.36 12.44 25.22
CA CYS A 327 1.39 12.12 24.17
C CYS A 327 0.14 13.01 24.20
N ALA A 328 -0.33 13.39 25.39
CA ALA A 328 -1.63 14.02 25.58
C ALA A 328 -1.77 15.41 24.93
N ALA A 329 -0.67 16.13 24.70
CA ALA A 329 -0.71 17.41 24.00
C ALA A 329 -1.27 17.29 22.57
N CYS A 330 -0.98 16.17 21.89
CA CYS A 330 -1.44 15.91 20.53
C CYS A 330 -2.66 14.99 20.49
N HIS A 331 -2.69 13.95 21.33
CA HIS A 331 -3.75 12.94 21.31
C HIS A 331 -4.89 13.19 22.30
N ARG A 332 -4.76 14.21 23.15
CA ARG A 332 -5.70 14.65 24.20
C ARG A 332 -5.92 13.61 25.30
N THR A 333 -6.35 14.06 26.47
CA THR A 333 -6.68 13.17 27.60
C THR A 333 -7.93 12.32 27.35
N ASP A 334 -8.78 12.74 26.42
CA ASP A 334 -9.97 12.00 25.99
C ASP A 334 -9.72 11.05 24.81
N GLY A 335 -8.47 10.98 24.31
CA GLY A 335 -8.08 10.08 23.23
C GLY A 335 -8.64 10.43 21.84
N HIS A 336 -9.30 11.58 21.66
CA HIS A 336 -9.90 11.93 20.37
C HIS A 336 -8.91 12.57 19.39
N GLY A 337 -7.77 13.05 19.88
CA GLY A 337 -6.83 13.83 19.08
C GLY A 337 -7.49 15.03 18.38
N TYR A 338 -6.93 15.39 17.23
CA TYR A 338 -7.43 16.49 16.40
C TYR A 338 -7.66 15.95 14.99
N THR A 339 -8.91 16.02 14.55
CA THR A 339 -9.40 15.53 13.25
C THR A 339 -8.43 15.86 12.12
N ARG A 340 -8.02 14.85 11.35
CA ARG A 340 -7.13 14.97 10.17
C ARG A 340 -5.71 15.49 10.46
N VAL A 341 -5.31 15.57 11.72
CA VAL A 341 -3.95 16.01 12.10
C VAL A 341 -3.32 14.98 13.02
N PHE A 342 -3.95 14.75 14.18
CA PHE A 342 -3.52 13.78 15.16
C PHE A 342 -4.64 12.76 15.31
N PRO A 343 -4.44 11.51 14.84
CA PRO A 343 -5.51 10.53 14.79
C PRO A 343 -6.04 10.25 16.19
N ALA A 344 -7.34 9.95 16.27
CA ALA A 344 -7.94 9.45 17.49
C ALA A 344 -7.22 8.17 17.94
N LEU A 345 -7.01 8.03 19.25
CA LEU A 345 -6.59 6.80 19.90
C LEU A 345 -7.81 6.03 20.44
N ALA A 346 -8.89 6.70 20.79
CA ALA A 346 -10.12 6.02 21.16
C ALA A 346 -10.71 5.29 19.94
N GLY A 347 -10.89 3.97 20.05
CA GLY A 347 -11.52 3.15 19.01
C GLY A 347 -10.71 3.00 17.73
N ASN A 348 -9.42 3.34 17.74
CA ASN A 348 -8.58 3.25 16.55
C ASN A 348 -8.22 1.77 16.27
N PRO A 349 -8.49 1.25 15.06
CA PRO A 349 -8.18 -0.13 14.68
C PRO A 349 -6.73 -0.56 14.91
N VAL A 350 -5.76 0.36 14.81
CA VAL A 350 -4.33 0.07 15.04
C VAL A 350 -4.06 -0.34 16.49
N LEU A 351 -4.82 0.22 17.43
CA LEU A 351 -4.65 -0.02 18.86
C LEU A 351 -5.39 -1.26 19.35
N GLN A 352 -6.28 -1.79 18.51
CA GLN A 352 -7.21 -2.85 18.85
C GLN A 352 -6.75 -4.23 18.34
N SER A 353 -5.76 -4.32 17.45
CA SER A 353 -5.24 -5.64 17.00
C SER A 353 -4.63 -6.44 18.13
N ALA A 354 -4.69 -7.76 18.00
CA ALA A 354 -3.99 -8.69 18.88
C ALA A 354 -2.47 -8.42 18.90
N ASP A 355 -1.87 -8.18 17.74
CA ASP A 355 -0.45 -7.82 17.61
C ASP A 355 -0.28 -6.29 17.63
N ALA A 356 0.63 -5.83 18.51
CA ALA A 356 0.92 -4.43 18.76
C ALA A 356 2.18 -3.92 18.03
N THR A 357 2.79 -4.72 17.16
CA THR A 357 4.08 -4.40 16.51
C THR A 357 4.09 -3.00 15.89
N SER A 358 3.09 -2.65 15.06
CA SER A 358 3.03 -1.33 14.44
C SER A 358 2.87 -0.19 15.43
N LEU A 359 2.13 -0.39 16.52
CA LEU A 359 1.98 0.64 17.55
C LEU A 359 3.29 0.85 18.30
N ILE A 360 3.98 -0.23 18.69
CA ILE A 360 5.29 -0.14 19.33
C ILE A 360 6.27 0.55 18.39
N HIS A 361 6.26 0.20 17.10
CA HIS A 361 7.09 0.82 16.06
C HIS A 361 6.82 2.34 15.99
N ILE A 362 5.56 2.76 15.88
CA ILE A 362 5.17 4.19 15.85
C ILE A 362 5.67 4.94 17.08
N VAL A 363 5.58 4.35 18.28
CA VAL A 363 6.09 5.00 19.51
C VAL A 363 7.63 5.09 19.46
N LEU A 364 8.32 4.03 19.07
CA LEU A 364 9.78 4.00 19.06
C LEU A 364 10.39 4.91 17.99
N LYS A 365 9.88 4.87 16.76
CA LYS A 365 10.45 5.57 15.60
C LYS A 365 9.73 6.85 15.22
N GLY A 366 8.53 7.09 15.76
CA GLY A 366 7.68 8.17 15.33
C GLY A 366 6.98 7.84 14.01
N GLY A 367 6.47 8.86 13.34
CA GLY A 367 5.87 8.72 12.02
C GLY A 367 5.57 10.07 11.40
N THR A 368 5.60 10.14 10.08
CA THR A 368 5.30 11.37 9.34
C THR A 368 4.07 11.15 8.47
N LEU A 369 3.04 11.94 8.71
CA LEU A 369 1.87 12.03 7.86
C LEU A 369 2.23 12.88 6.63
N PRO A 370 2.27 12.30 5.43
CA PRO A 370 2.84 12.96 4.25
C PRO A 370 1.91 14.01 3.68
N ALA A 371 2.48 15.02 3.03
CA ALA A 371 1.73 16.00 2.25
C ALA A 371 1.18 15.39 0.95
N THR A 372 -0.05 15.73 0.60
CA THR A 372 -0.69 15.38 -0.68
C THR A 372 -1.20 16.63 -1.40
N HIS A 373 -1.60 16.49 -2.66
CA HIS A 373 -2.14 17.61 -3.46
C HIS A 373 -3.32 18.34 -2.79
N THR A 374 -4.12 17.61 -2.03
CA THR A 374 -5.33 18.15 -1.37
C THR A 374 -5.20 18.25 0.16
N ALA A 375 -4.08 17.80 0.72
CA ALA A 375 -3.69 17.99 2.11
C ALA A 375 -2.19 18.32 2.19
N PRO A 376 -1.77 19.56 1.88
CA PRO A 376 -0.37 19.91 1.65
C PRO A 376 0.49 20.01 2.92
N SER A 377 -0.11 19.87 4.11
CA SER A 377 0.60 19.96 5.38
C SER A 377 1.18 18.62 5.81
N THR A 378 2.46 18.59 6.12
CA THR A 378 3.13 17.45 6.76
C THR A 378 3.04 17.56 8.29
N PHE A 379 2.76 16.44 8.97
CA PHE A 379 2.75 16.38 10.44
C PHE A 379 3.59 15.21 10.92
N THR A 380 4.43 15.41 11.93
CA THR A 380 5.34 14.37 12.43
C THR A 380 5.07 14.10 13.90
N MET A 381 4.85 12.83 14.23
CA MET A 381 4.92 12.31 15.59
C MET A 381 6.39 12.02 15.91
N PRO A 382 6.96 12.58 16.99
CA PRO A 382 8.35 12.37 17.34
C PRO A 382 8.63 10.91 17.75
N ALA A 383 9.86 10.47 17.52
CA ALA A 383 10.37 9.19 18.01
C ALA A 383 10.60 9.25 19.53
N PHE A 384 10.22 8.19 20.26
CA PHE A 384 10.43 8.10 21.71
C PHE A 384 11.49 7.07 22.13
N ALA A 385 12.09 6.32 21.19
CA ALA A 385 13.12 5.34 21.53
C ALA A 385 14.30 5.94 22.32
N TRP A 386 14.73 7.16 22.01
CA TRP A 386 15.83 7.80 22.73
C TRP A 386 15.47 8.27 24.15
N ARG A 387 14.17 8.39 24.46
CA ARG A 387 13.65 9.01 25.69
C ARG A 387 13.05 8.01 26.67
N LEU A 388 12.31 7.03 26.17
CA LEU A 388 11.56 6.07 26.98
C LEU A 388 12.26 4.71 26.99
N SER A 389 12.34 4.11 28.17
CA SER A 389 12.77 2.72 28.36
C SER A 389 11.76 1.73 27.75
N ASP A 390 12.16 0.47 27.61
CA ASP A 390 11.27 -0.59 27.11
C ASP A 390 10.04 -0.77 28.00
N GLN A 391 10.20 -0.63 29.32
CA GLN A 391 9.09 -0.72 30.26
C GLN A 391 8.13 0.47 30.12
N GLU A 392 8.64 1.70 30.05
CA GLU A 392 7.79 2.88 29.88
C GLU A 392 7.01 2.86 28.56
N VAL A 393 7.62 2.35 27.49
CA VAL A 393 6.93 2.13 26.21
C VAL A 393 5.85 1.05 26.35
N ALA A 394 6.14 -0.08 26.99
CA ALA A 394 5.14 -1.12 27.22
C ALA A 394 3.96 -0.58 28.06
N ASP A 395 4.25 0.17 29.12
CA ASP A 395 3.25 0.75 30.01
C ASP A 395 2.36 1.77 29.29
N VAL A 396 2.93 2.71 28.51
CA VAL A 396 2.13 3.70 27.78
C VAL A 396 1.33 3.07 26.64
N VAL A 397 1.89 2.06 25.97
CA VAL A 397 1.18 1.28 24.95
C VAL A 397 -0.01 0.54 25.56
N ASN A 398 0.19 -0.14 26.70
CA ASN A 398 -0.89 -0.80 27.42
C ASN A 398 -1.95 0.19 27.91
N PHE A 399 -1.53 1.33 28.44
CA PHE A 399 -2.44 2.40 28.84
C PHE A 399 -3.34 2.83 27.69
N ILE A 400 -2.77 3.14 26.52
CA ILE A 400 -3.52 3.55 25.32
C ILE A 400 -4.45 2.44 24.83
N ARG A 401 -3.97 1.18 24.82
CA ARG A 401 -4.72 0.00 24.33
C ARG A 401 -5.85 -0.47 25.24
N THR A 402 -5.90 0.02 26.47
CA THR A 402 -6.94 -0.30 27.47
C THR A 402 -7.74 0.93 27.92
N SER A 403 -7.44 2.11 27.36
CA SER A 403 -8.15 3.36 27.64
C SER A 403 -9.28 3.61 26.65
N TRP A 404 -10.24 4.42 27.06
CA TRP A 404 -11.34 4.91 26.22
C TRP A 404 -12.24 3.83 25.62
N GLY A 405 -12.26 2.62 26.19
CA GLY A 405 -13.00 1.47 25.64
C GLY A 405 -12.19 0.63 24.64
N ASN A 406 -10.88 0.87 24.54
CA ASN A 406 -9.98 0.00 23.80
C ASN A 406 -9.80 -1.35 24.51
N GLN A 407 -9.58 -2.40 23.72
CA GLN A 407 -9.50 -3.80 24.13
C GLN A 407 -8.31 -4.50 23.45
N GLY A 408 -7.18 -3.81 23.34
CA GLY A 408 -5.95 -4.39 22.80
C GLY A 408 -5.30 -5.35 23.80
N SER A 409 -4.68 -6.42 23.30
CA SER A 409 -3.87 -7.34 24.11
C SER A 409 -2.69 -6.64 24.79
N GLU A 410 -2.29 -7.16 25.94
CA GLU A 410 -1.14 -6.68 26.72
C GLU A 410 0.18 -6.81 25.93
N VAL A 411 1.05 -5.83 26.13
CA VAL A 411 2.42 -5.74 25.62
C VAL A 411 3.39 -5.74 26.79
N ASN A 412 4.48 -6.48 26.68
CA ASN A 412 5.51 -6.50 27.70
C ASN A 412 6.81 -5.81 27.23
N ALA A 413 7.71 -5.50 28.15
CA ALA A 413 8.97 -4.84 27.83
C ALA A 413 9.89 -5.67 26.92
N ALA A 414 9.79 -7.00 26.92
CA ALA A 414 10.58 -7.85 26.04
C ALA A 414 10.13 -7.72 24.56
N ASP A 415 8.82 -7.56 24.32
CA ASP A 415 8.28 -7.28 22.99
C ASP A 415 8.87 -5.97 22.45
N VAL A 416 8.91 -4.93 23.29
CA VAL A 416 9.50 -3.63 22.94
C VAL A 416 11.00 -3.75 22.70
N ALA A 417 11.73 -4.44 23.59
CA ALA A 417 13.17 -4.63 23.45
C ALA A 417 13.53 -5.36 22.16
N GLY A 418 12.71 -6.34 21.74
CA GLY A 418 12.85 -7.04 20.47
C GLY A 418 12.76 -6.09 19.28
N LEU A 419 11.71 -5.26 19.23
CA LEU A 419 11.49 -4.31 18.15
C LEU A 419 12.49 -3.14 18.16
N ARG A 420 12.99 -2.75 19.33
CA ARG A 420 14.02 -1.70 19.46
C ARG A 420 15.37 -2.15 18.92
N LYS A 421 15.74 -3.42 19.12
CA LYS A 421 16.99 -4.01 18.63
C LYS A 421 16.90 -4.41 17.16
N GLY A 422 15.69 -4.60 16.64
CA GLY A 422 15.48 -4.86 15.23
C GLY A 422 15.96 -3.69 14.39
N ASP A 423 17.05 -3.88 13.66
CA ASP A 423 17.43 -3.05 12.51
C ASP A 423 16.49 -3.34 11.33
N LEU A 424 15.18 -3.34 11.57
CA LEU A 424 14.21 -3.32 10.49
C LEU A 424 14.34 -1.95 9.85
N GLN A 425 15.24 -1.85 8.88
CA GLN A 425 15.35 -0.70 8.00
C GLN A 425 14.06 -0.71 7.20
N SER A 426 13.04 0.07 7.58
CA SER A 426 11.87 0.16 6.72
C SER A 426 12.34 0.74 5.40
N THR A 427 12.06 0.00 4.34
CA THR A 427 12.31 0.35 2.94
C THR A 427 11.29 1.38 2.44
N SER A 428 10.23 1.65 3.22
CA SER A 428 9.30 2.74 2.98
C SER A 428 10.00 4.08 3.10
N ASN A 429 9.62 5.05 2.26
CA ASN A 429 10.27 6.36 2.26
C ASN A 429 10.03 7.15 3.57
N ASP A 430 9.13 6.66 4.43
CA ASP A 430 8.81 7.22 5.74
C ASP A 430 9.97 7.12 6.75
N ASP A 431 10.83 6.10 6.64
CA ASP A 431 11.95 5.84 7.58
C ASP A 431 13.23 6.59 7.22
N LEU A 432 13.18 7.39 6.15
CA LEU A 432 14.35 8.10 5.63
C LEU A 432 14.85 9.23 6.54
N GLY A 433 14.21 9.45 7.68
CA GLY A 433 14.73 10.24 8.78
C GLY A 433 15.86 9.59 9.59
N GLN A 434 16.17 8.29 9.43
CA GLN A 434 17.19 7.61 10.24
C GLN A 434 18.37 6.97 9.47
N VAL A 435 18.41 6.96 8.14
CA VAL A 435 19.53 6.36 7.37
C VAL A 435 20.65 7.36 7.03
N THR A 436 20.79 8.47 7.77
CA THR A 436 21.90 9.45 7.60
C THR A 436 22.95 9.38 8.70
N LYS A 437 22.98 8.34 9.53
CA LYS A 437 24.02 8.14 10.55
C LYS A 437 24.56 6.72 10.53
N GLN A 438 25.35 6.37 9.52
CA GLN A 438 26.48 5.42 9.64
C GLN A 438 27.30 5.37 8.34
N SER A 439 28.01 6.46 8.07
CA SER A 439 29.18 6.48 7.19
C SER A 439 30.04 7.67 7.58
N GLY A 440 30.59 7.60 8.80
CA GLY A 440 31.49 8.57 9.38
C GLY A 440 32.28 7.90 10.49
N GLY A 441 33.39 7.27 10.10
CA GLY A 441 34.34 6.56 10.95
C GLY A 441 35.41 5.93 10.08
#